data_AF-A0A5E4S7X1-F1
#
_entry.id   AF-A0A5E4S7X1-F1
#
_cell.length_a   1.000
_cell.length_b   1.000
_cell.length_c   1.000
_cell.angle_alpha   90.00
_cell.angle_beta   90.00
_cell.angle_gamma   90.00
#
_symmetry.space_group_name_H-M   'P 1'
#
loop_
_entity.id
_entity.type
_entity.pdbx_description
1 polymer ?
#
loop_
_entity_poly.entity_id
_entity_poly.type
_entity_poly.pdbx_seq_one_letter_code
_entity_poly.pdbx_strand_id
1 'polypeptide(L)'
;MNLNDIPDDFPRPTLPTVVPGGQPKAGVALSWNVYVAGLTPEEKYERWVICEDLTKQLLLTAQKDAAKYPHHSPDETLERVRVSVASKGWVSPAELDWLLQRMKTLLQW
;
A
#
# COMPACT_ATOMS: atom_id res chain seq x y z
N MET A 1 6.09 17.11 8.35
CA MET A 1 6.10 15.73 7.81
C MET A 1 7.25 15.01 8.48
N ASN A 2 7.00 13.86 9.12
CA ASN A 2 8.05 13.13 9.85
C ASN A 2 8.40 11.88 9.04
N LEU A 3 9.41 11.99 8.20
CA LEU A 3 9.80 10.97 7.23
C LEU A 3 10.40 9.71 7.89
N ASN A 4 10.67 9.76 9.20
CA ASN A 4 11.18 8.65 10.00
C ASN A 4 10.10 7.63 10.39
N ASP A 5 8.81 7.96 10.22
CA ASP A 5 7.71 7.04 10.53
C ASP A 5 7.52 5.95 9.46
N ILE A 6 8.16 6.09 8.30
CA ILE A 6 8.08 5.10 7.23
C ILE A 6 8.94 3.88 7.62
N PRO A 7 8.36 2.68 7.75
CA PRO A 7 9.15 1.48 8.02
C PRO A 7 10.12 1.20 6.87
N ASP A 8 11.30 0.68 7.20
CA ASP A 8 12.33 0.39 6.19
C ASP A 8 11.87 -0.66 5.17
N ASP A 9 10.97 -1.56 5.60
CA ASP A 9 10.34 -2.61 4.80
C ASP A 9 9.28 -2.06 3.81
N PHE A 10 8.87 -0.79 3.92
CA PHE A 10 7.93 -0.20 2.96
C PHE A 10 8.54 -0.18 1.55
N PRO A 11 7.85 -0.75 0.54
CA PRO A 11 8.42 -0.99 -0.76
C PRO A 11 8.89 0.31 -1.41
N ARG A 12 10.10 0.27 -1.95
CA ARG A 12 10.63 1.33 -2.80
C ARG A 12 10.14 1.03 -4.21
N PRO A 13 9.42 1.94 -4.89
CA PRO A 13 9.04 1.70 -6.27
C PRO A 13 10.31 1.58 -7.11
N THR A 14 10.62 0.36 -7.55
CA THR A 14 11.68 0.09 -8.52
C THR A 14 11.14 0.39 -9.91
N LEU A 15 11.08 1.67 -10.28
CA LEU A 15 10.84 2.03 -11.67
C LEU A 15 12.12 1.77 -12.49
N PRO A 16 12.02 1.20 -13.70
CA PRO A 16 13.14 1.18 -14.63
C PRO A 16 13.46 2.63 -15.02
N THR A 17 14.71 3.04 -14.78
CA THR A 17 15.27 4.36 -15.08
C THR A 17 14.80 4.90 -16.43
N VAL A 18 14.03 6.00 -16.42
CA VAL A 18 13.98 6.96 -17.52
C VAL A 18 14.07 8.37 -16.93
N VAL A 19 15.22 9.01 -17.14
CA VAL A 19 15.44 10.44 -16.92
C VAL A 19 15.21 11.12 -18.27
N PRO A 20 14.37 12.17 -18.34
CA PRO A 20 14.92 13.47 -18.71
C PRO A 20 14.37 14.59 -17.82
N GLY A 21 15.20 15.62 -17.63
CA GLY A 21 15.05 16.62 -16.58
C GLY A 21 13.85 17.56 -16.72
N GLY A 22 13.50 18.16 -15.59
CA GLY A 22 12.50 19.22 -15.47
C GLY A 22 11.97 19.28 -14.05
N GLN A 23 12.36 20.30 -13.29
CA GLN A 23 11.97 20.50 -11.89
C GLN A 23 10.45 20.35 -11.67
N PRO A 24 9.97 19.59 -10.66
CA PRO A 24 8.57 19.63 -10.31
C PRO A 24 8.33 20.85 -9.41
N LYS A 25 7.68 21.87 -9.97
CA LYS A 25 6.99 22.89 -9.17
C LYS A 25 5.74 22.24 -8.59
N ALA A 26 5.62 22.33 -7.27
CA ALA A 26 4.40 22.04 -6.52
C ALA A 26 3.17 22.62 -7.25
N GLY A 27 2.31 21.71 -7.70
CA GLY A 27 1.12 22.03 -8.47
C GLY A 27 0.17 20.86 -8.37
N VAL A 28 -0.73 20.95 -7.40
CA VAL A 28 -1.88 20.08 -7.18
C VAL A 28 -2.54 19.73 -8.51
N ALA A 29 -2.46 18.46 -8.90
CA ALA A 29 -3.35 17.85 -9.86
C ALA A 29 -3.52 16.37 -9.48
N LEU A 30 -4.68 16.08 -8.89
CA LEU A 30 -5.21 14.73 -8.70
C LEU A 30 -5.46 14.12 -10.10
N SER A 31 -4.41 13.59 -10.71
CA SER A 31 -4.51 12.77 -11.90
C SER A 31 -3.68 11.52 -11.65
N TRP A 32 -4.39 10.46 -11.27
CA TRP A 32 -3.88 9.10 -11.36
C TRP A 32 -3.30 8.93 -12.77
N ASN A 33 -2.03 8.53 -12.85
CA ASN A 33 -1.33 8.08 -14.07
C ASN A 33 -0.56 9.15 -14.88
N VAL A 34 0.59 9.61 -14.37
CA VAL A 34 1.91 9.61 -15.06
C VAL A 34 2.98 9.94 -14.00
N TYR A 35 3.81 8.97 -13.61
CA TYR A 35 4.95 9.19 -12.72
C TYR A 35 6.20 9.50 -13.55
N VAL A 36 6.78 10.70 -13.40
CA VAL A 36 8.11 11.03 -13.94
C VAL A 36 9.01 11.51 -12.80
N ALA A 37 10.17 10.85 -12.72
CA ALA A 37 11.39 11.18 -11.98
C ALA A 37 11.37 11.08 -10.44
N GLY A 38 11.74 9.88 -9.94
CA GLY A 38 12.54 9.69 -8.71
C GLY A 38 11.88 10.13 -7.41
N LEU A 39 11.12 9.22 -6.81
CA LEU A 39 10.35 9.41 -5.58
C LEU A 39 11.17 10.15 -4.50
N THR A 40 10.82 11.41 -4.25
CA THR A 40 11.30 12.16 -3.10
C THR A 40 10.85 11.44 -1.81
N PRO A 41 11.55 11.59 -0.68
CA PRO A 41 11.11 10.97 0.57
C PRO A 41 9.70 11.42 1.00
N GLU A 42 9.27 12.60 0.56
CA GLU A 42 7.92 13.14 0.75
C GLU A 42 6.86 12.31 0.03
N GLU A 43 7.06 11.98 -1.25
CA GLU A 43 6.15 11.09 -1.99
C GLU A 43 6.11 9.67 -1.40
N LYS A 44 7.24 9.17 -0.88
CA LYS A 44 7.27 7.89 -0.14
C LYS A 44 6.39 7.97 1.10
N TYR A 45 6.46 9.08 1.83
CA TYR A 45 5.64 9.32 3.02
C TYR A 45 4.15 9.39 2.67
N GLU A 46 3.79 10.15 1.63
CA GLU A 46 2.41 10.23 1.16
C GLU A 46 1.87 8.86 0.77
N ARG A 47 2.67 8.07 0.05
CA ARG A 47 2.27 6.72 -0.33
C ARG A 47 2.13 5.79 0.87
N TRP A 48 3.05 5.87 1.83
CA TRP A 48 2.96 5.14 3.08
C TRP A 48 1.70 5.51 3.88
N VAL A 49 1.34 6.79 3.98
CA VAL A 49 0.10 7.24 4.65
C VAL A 49 -1.14 6.64 3.98
N ILE A 50 -1.19 6.64 2.65
CA ILE A 50 -2.30 6.04 1.89
C ILE A 50 -2.36 4.52 2.17
N CYS A 51 -1.22 3.83 2.14
CA CYS A 51 -1.16 2.40 2.42
C CYS A 51 -1.57 2.08 3.87
N GLU A 52 -1.11 2.84 4.87
CA GLU A 52 -1.50 2.63 6.28
C GLU A 52 -3.01 2.86 6.50
N ASP A 53 -3.61 3.87 5.85
CA ASP A 53 -5.06 4.05 5.91
C ASP A 53 -5.79 2.86 5.27
N LEU A 54 -5.31 2.41 4.11
CA LEU A 54 -5.86 1.25 3.43
C LEU A 54 -5.74 -0.01 4.29
N THR A 55 -4.60 -0.24 4.97
CA THR A 55 -4.43 -1.35 5.92
C THR A 55 -5.53 -1.33 6.96
N LYS A 56 -5.83 -0.17 7.58
CA LYS A 56 -6.86 -0.06 8.62
C LYS A 56 -8.26 -0.42 8.10
N GLN A 57 -8.59 0.00 6.87
CA GLN A 57 -9.86 -0.37 6.24
C GLN A 57 -9.93 -1.87 5.93
N LEU A 58 -8.83 -2.46 5.45
CA LEU A 58 -8.75 -3.89 5.13
C LEU A 58 -8.74 -4.76 6.38
N LEU A 59 -8.17 -4.31 7.50
CA LEU A 59 -8.25 -4.99 8.80
C LEU A 59 -9.69 -5.17 9.24
N LEU A 60 -10.51 -4.12 9.16
CA LEU A 60 -11.93 -4.21 9.49
C LEU A 60 -12.67 -5.18 8.57
N THR A 61 -12.27 -5.22 7.30
CA THR A 61 -12.84 -6.15 6.32
C THR A 61 -12.44 -7.60 6.63
N ALA A 62 -11.17 -7.86 6.93
CA ALA A 62 -10.65 -9.17 7.29
C ALA A 62 -11.28 -9.72 8.57
N GLN A 63 -11.41 -8.90 9.62
CA GLN A 63 -12.07 -9.31 10.87
C GLN A 63 -13.54 -9.65 10.65
N LYS A 64 -14.25 -8.86 9.82
CA LYS A 64 -15.65 -9.15 9.45
C LYS A 64 -15.78 -10.44 8.65
N ASP A 65 -14.87 -10.70 7.70
CA ASP A 65 -14.87 -11.93 6.91
C ASP A 65 -14.55 -13.14 7.81
N ALA A 66 -13.55 -13.05 8.68
CA ALA A 66 -13.21 -14.11 9.65
C ALA A 66 -14.36 -14.40 10.63
N ALA A 67 -15.05 -13.37 11.14
CA ALA A 67 -16.21 -13.56 12.00
C ALA A 67 -17.40 -14.21 11.25
N LYS A 68 -17.55 -13.92 9.96
CA LYS A 68 -18.59 -14.50 9.10
C LYS A 68 -18.27 -15.95 8.71
N TYR A 69 -16.98 -16.27 8.56
CA TYR A 69 -16.48 -17.57 8.15
C TYR A 69 -15.48 -18.12 9.18
N PRO A 70 -15.93 -18.51 10.39
CA PRO A 70 -15.04 -18.95 11.47
C PRO A 70 -14.26 -20.24 11.16
N HIS A 71 -14.63 -20.94 10.09
CA HIS A 71 -13.92 -22.13 9.60
C HIS A 71 -12.73 -21.78 8.69
N HIS A 72 -12.65 -20.56 8.19
CA HIS A 72 -11.52 -20.12 7.38
C HIS A 72 -10.30 -19.88 8.26
N SER A 73 -9.17 -20.35 7.79
CA SER A 73 -7.87 -20.04 8.35
C SER A 73 -7.55 -18.54 8.14
N PRO A 74 -6.69 -17.95 8.98
CA PRO A 74 -6.20 -16.59 8.77
C PRO A 74 -5.66 -16.35 7.36
N ASP A 75 -4.89 -17.28 6.82
CA ASP A 75 -4.32 -17.19 5.47
C ASP A 75 -5.39 -17.19 4.37
N GLU A 76 -6.46 -17.98 4.52
CA GLU A 76 -7.60 -18.00 3.58
C GLU A 76 -8.34 -16.66 3.58
N THR A 77 -8.49 -16.05 4.76
CA THR A 77 -9.10 -14.71 4.89
C THR A 77 -8.21 -13.64 4.24
N LEU A 78 -6.89 -13.69 4.47
CA LEU A 78 -5.94 -12.76 3.87
C LEU A 78 -5.88 -12.89 2.34
N GLU A 79 -5.94 -14.11 1.79
CA GLU A 79 -5.95 -14.32 0.35
C GLU A 79 -7.21 -13.71 -0.31
N ARG A 80 -8.37 -13.85 0.33
CA ARG A 80 -9.62 -13.21 -0.15
C ARG A 80 -9.50 -11.69 -0.19
N VAL A 81 -8.86 -11.11 0.83
CA VAL A 81 -8.54 -9.68 0.86
C VAL A 81 -7.56 -9.32 -0.26
N ARG A 82 -6.50 -10.11 -0.46
CA ARG A 82 -5.51 -9.91 -1.53
C ARG A 82 -6.19 -9.82 -2.90
N VAL A 83 -7.02 -10.80 -3.24
CA VAL A 83 -7.75 -10.85 -4.51
C VAL A 83 -8.68 -9.63 -4.66
N SER A 84 -9.35 -9.23 -3.58
CA SER A 84 -10.27 -8.08 -3.58
C SER A 84 -9.54 -6.76 -3.81
N VAL A 85 -8.31 -6.61 -3.31
CA VAL A 85 -7.50 -5.40 -3.49
C VAL A 85 -6.79 -5.40 -4.85
N ALA A 86 -6.24 -6.54 -5.25
CA ALA A 86 -5.57 -6.70 -6.54
C ALA A 86 -6.52 -6.42 -7.71
N SER A 87 -7.77 -6.91 -7.63
CA SER A 87 -8.78 -6.68 -8.68
C SER A 87 -9.16 -5.20 -8.83
N LYS A 88 -8.94 -4.39 -7.79
CA LYS A 88 -9.23 -2.94 -7.82
C LYS A 88 -8.08 -2.10 -8.36
N GLY A 89 -6.87 -2.64 -8.44
CA GLY A 89 -5.70 -1.92 -8.94
C GLY A 89 -5.29 -0.70 -8.09
N TRP A 90 -5.66 -0.68 -6.81
CA TRP A 90 -5.38 0.46 -5.91
C TRP A 90 -3.90 0.58 -5.51
N VAL A 91 -3.18 -0.54 -5.55
CA VAL A 91 -1.80 -0.65 -5.10
C VAL A 91 -0.97 -1.54 -6.03
N SER A 92 0.33 -1.27 -6.05
CA SER A 92 1.31 -2.09 -6.76
C SER A 92 1.43 -3.47 -6.10
N PRO A 93 1.93 -4.50 -6.81
CA PRO A 93 2.12 -5.83 -6.22
C PRO A 93 3.00 -5.82 -4.96
N ALA A 94 4.06 -5.01 -4.93
CA ALA A 94 4.94 -4.86 -3.77
C ALA A 94 4.25 -4.19 -2.58
N GLU A 95 3.40 -3.18 -2.85
CA GLU A 95 2.59 -2.51 -1.83
C GLU A 95 1.51 -3.44 -1.28
N LEU A 96 0.89 -4.26 -2.14
CA LEU A 96 -0.07 -5.27 -1.72
C LEU A 96 0.58 -6.31 -0.80
N ASP A 97 1.78 -6.78 -1.12
CA ASP A 97 2.51 -7.71 -0.27
C ASP A 97 2.81 -7.10 1.11
N TRP A 98 3.31 -5.86 1.11
CA TRP A 98 3.55 -5.10 2.34
C TRP A 98 2.27 -4.92 3.17
N LEU A 99 1.14 -4.58 2.53
CA LEU A 99 -0.16 -4.45 3.20
C LEU A 99 -0.57 -5.75 3.89
N LEU A 100 -0.39 -6.90 3.25
CA LEU A 100 -0.73 -8.20 3.83
C LEU A 100 0.15 -8.54 5.03
N GLN A 101 1.47 -8.29 4.94
CA GLN A 101 2.40 -8.48 6.06
C GLN A 101 2.04 -7.56 7.24
N ARG A 102 1.70 -6.31 6.93
CA ARG A 102 1.26 -5.33 7.93
C ARG A 102 -0.03 -5.78 8.61
N MET A 103 -1.02 -6.25 7.84
CA MET A 103 -2.27 -6.79 8.38
C MET A 103 -2.03 -8.00 9.27
N LYS A 104 -1.19 -8.94 8.84
CA LYS A 104 -0.83 -10.13 9.62
C LYS A 104 -0.23 -9.76 10.97
N THR A 105 0.70 -8.80 10.98
CA THR A 105 1.30 -8.25 12.20
C THR A 105 0.26 -7.62 13.13
N LEU A 106 -0.67 -6.82 12.59
CA LEU A 106 -1.68 -6.11 13.39
C LEU A 106 -2.79 -7.03 13.93
N LEU A 107 -3.11 -8.10 13.21
CA LEU A 107 -4.09 -9.11 13.63
C LEU A 107 -3.47 -10.20 14.51
N GLN A 108 -2.14 -10.24 14.62
CA GLN A 108 -1.38 -11.30 15.28
C GLN A 108 -1.68 -12.69 14.69
N TRP A 109 -1.80 -12.75 13.37
CA TRP A 109 -2.05 -13.97 12.59
C TRP A 109 -0.76 -14.59 12.07
#